data_AF-A0A8T0HIC0-F1
#
_entry.id   AF-A0A8T0HIC0-F1
#
_cell.length_a   1.000
_cell.length_b   1.000
_cell.length_c   1.000
_cell.angle_alpha   90.00
_cell.angle_beta   90.00
_cell.angle_gamma   90.00
#
_symmetry.space_group_name_H-M   'P 1'
#
loop_
_entity.id
_entity.type
_entity.pdbx_description
1 polymer ?
#
loop_
_entity_poly.entity_id
_entity_poly.type
_entity_poly.pdbx_seq_one_letter_code
_entity_poly.pdbx_strand_id
1 'polypeptide(L)'
;MAEILRKFEIDQAAMKKGEKKPSSSNDAYLKPSPLRDVVARCEKNWHEQTLRSAKCGNVAMQTLIGQMLCSGYGAAVNVKEGITWLQKAAKKDQEAFNMLTTLSRTGINTGPPTGL
;
A
#
# COMPACT_ATOMS: atom_id res chain seq x y z
N MET A 1 5.86 -26.56 -1.35
CA MET A 1 6.28 -25.50 -0.39
C MET A 1 7.59 -24.80 -0.79
N ALA A 2 8.53 -25.46 -1.49
CA ALA A 2 9.83 -24.88 -1.87
C ALA A 2 9.80 -23.81 -2.97
N GLU A 3 8.87 -23.87 -3.93
CA GLU A 3 8.83 -22.89 -5.05
C GLU A 3 8.33 -21.50 -4.64
N ILE A 4 7.42 -21.42 -3.66
CA ILE A 4 6.87 -20.15 -3.17
C ILE A 4 7.95 -19.38 -2.40
N LEU A 5 8.77 -20.08 -1.61
CA LEU A 5 9.90 -19.49 -0.88
C LEU A 5 10.98 -19.00 -1.84
N ARG A 6 11.30 -19.78 -2.89
CA ARG A 6 12.28 -19.40 -3.90
C ARG A 6 11.88 -18.15 -4.68
N LYS A 7 10.58 -18.00 -4.98
CA LYS A 7 10.04 -16.82 -5.67
C LYS A 7 10.07 -15.57 -4.78
N PHE A 8 9.85 -15.74 -3.47
CA PHE A 8 9.98 -14.68 -2.47
C PHE A 8 11.43 -14.19 -2.29
N GLU A 9 12.41 -15.08 -2.31
CA GLU A 9 13.84 -14.72 -2.24
C GLU A 9 14.33 -14.00 -3.51
N ILE A 10 13.83 -14.38 -4.69
CA ILE A 10 14.14 -13.70 -5.95
C ILE A 10 13.55 -12.27 -5.96
N ASP A 11 12.33 -12.09 -5.45
CA ASP A 11 11.70 -10.78 -5.31
C ASP A 11 12.42 -9.89 -4.27
N GLN A 12 12.94 -10.47 -3.18
CA GLN A 12 13.80 -9.78 -2.20
C GLN A 12 15.15 -9.35 -2.80
N ALA A 13 15.77 -10.19 -3.63
CA ALA A 13 17.04 -9.87 -4.30
C ALA A 13 16.90 -8.74 -5.33
N ALA A 14 15.75 -8.62 -5.99
CA ALA A 14 15.45 -7.52 -6.90
C ALA A 14 15.29 -6.16 -6.18
N MET A 15 14.98 -6.16 -4.87
CA MET A 15 14.81 -4.93 -4.08
C MET A 15 16.13 -4.20 -3.76
N LYS A 16 17.30 -4.81 -4.03
CA LYS A 16 18.61 -4.17 -3.83
C LYS A 16 19.07 -3.25 -4.97
N LYS A 17 18.30 -3.10 -6.05
CA LYS A 17 18.63 -2.15 -7.15
C LYS A 17 17.67 -0.98 -7.16
N GLY A 18 18.09 0.16 -6.63
CA GLY A 18 17.44 1.43 -6.95
C GLY A 18 17.46 2.54 -5.90
N GLU A 19 18.28 2.47 -4.85
CA GLU A 19 18.66 3.71 -4.15
C GLU A 19 19.67 4.46 -5.02
N LYS A 20 19.17 5.19 -6.03
CA LYS A 20 19.92 6.34 -6.50
C LYS A 20 19.89 7.36 -5.36
N LYS A 21 20.90 7.32 -4.48
CA LYS A 21 21.23 8.47 -3.65
C LYS A 21 21.36 9.65 -4.62
N PRO A 22 20.59 10.75 -4.48
CA PRO A 22 21.02 11.98 -5.12
C PRO A 22 22.40 12.27 -4.54
N SER A 23 23.41 12.20 -5.41
CA SER A 23 24.78 12.55 -5.05
C SER A 23 24.74 13.93 -4.43
N SER A 24 25.27 14.03 -3.22
CA SER A 24 25.58 15.28 -2.57
C SER A 24 26.39 16.15 -3.54
N SER A 25 25.78 17.23 -3.99
CA SER A 25 26.43 18.46 -4.41
C SER A 25 25.38 19.53 -4.21
N ASN A 26 25.63 20.39 -3.22
CA ASN A 26 24.94 21.66 -3.06
C ASN A 26 24.80 22.31 -4.43
N ASP A 27 23.59 22.53 -4.94
CA ASP A 27 23.27 23.58 -5.90
C ASP A 27 21.77 23.54 -6.25
N ALA A 28 21.21 24.74 -6.41
CA ALA A 28 19.82 25.04 -6.75
C ALA A 28 18.80 24.85 -5.63
N TYR A 29 18.56 25.95 -4.91
CA TYR A 29 17.26 26.34 -4.38
C TYR A 29 16.13 25.61 -5.10
N LEU A 30 15.46 24.67 -4.41
CA LEU A 30 14.24 24.05 -4.91
C LEU A 30 13.30 25.20 -5.29
N LYS A 31 13.09 25.41 -6.59
CA LYS A 31 12.07 26.33 -7.07
C LYS A 31 10.77 25.89 -6.38
N PRO A 32 10.05 26.80 -5.70
CA PRO A 32 8.79 26.46 -5.04
C PRO A 32 7.89 25.78 -6.06
N SER A 33 7.73 24.46 -5.89
CA SER A 33 6.82 23.69 -6.72
C SER A 33 5.42 23.91 -6.16
N PRO A 34 4.39 24.07 -7.01
CA PRO A 34 3.05 24.28 -6.51
C PRO A 34 2.65 23.07 -5.65
N LEU A 35 1.92 23.33 -4.57
CA LEU A 35 1.59 22.31 -3.55
C LEU A 35 0.99 21.04 -4.17
N ARG A 36 0.19 21.20 -5.22
CA ARG A 36 -0.40 20.10 -6.01
C ARG A 36 0.63 19.11 -6.53
N ASP A 37 1.80 19.58 -7.00
CA ASP A 37 2.82 18.73 -7.62
C ASP A 37 3.61 17.98 -6.52
N VAL A 38 3.80 18.63 -5.38
CA VAL A 38 4.39 18.01 -4.18
C VAL A 38 3.47 16.92 -3.64
N VAL A 39 2.18 17.21 -3.51
CA VAL A 39 1.15 16.24 -3.07
C VAL A 39 1.05 15.08 -4.06
N ALA A 40 0.95 15.34 -5.36
CA ALA A 40 0.91 14.30 -6.39
C ALA A 40 2.16 13.39 -6.37
N ARG A 41 3.34 13.96 -6.12
CA ARG A 41 4.59 13.19 -6.00
C ARG A 41 4.62 12.33 -4.74
N CYS A 42 4.17 12.87 -3.62
CA CYS A 42 3.98 12.11 -2.39
C CYS A 42 2.96 10.99 -2.61
N GLU A 43 1.85 11.30 -3.31
CA GLU A 43 0.78 10.37 -3.65
C GLU A 43 1.30 9.16 -4.41
N LYS A 44 2.10 9.39 -5.43
CA LYS A 44 2.71 8.32 -6.20
C LYS A 44 3.69 7.50 -5.38
N ASN A 45 4.58 8.17 -4.64
CA ASN A 45 5.64 7.49 -3.91
C ASN A 45 5.11 6.66 -2.73
N TRP A 46 4.08 7.13 -2.04
CA TRP A 46 3.50 6.37 -0.93
C TRP A 46 2.85 5.08 -1.44
N HIS A 47 2.11 5.11 -2.56
CA HIS A 47 1.53 3.90 -3.14
C HIS A 47 2.60 2.85 -3.46
N GLU A 48 3.68 3.27 -4.12
CA GLU A 48 4.78 2.39 -4.52
C GLU A 48 5.50 1.81 -3.30
N GLN A 49 5.81 2.64 -2.30
CA GLN A 49 6.51 2.23 -1.09
C GLN A 49 5.65 1.32 -0.19
N THR A 50 4.36 1.61 -0.07
CA THR A 50 3.40 0.79 0.67
C THR A 50 3.23 -0.57 -0.01
N LEU A 51 3.09 -0.61 -1.35
CA LEU A 51 2.97 -1.86 -2.09
C LEU A 51 4.23 -2.73 -1.97
N ARG A 52 5.40 -2.09 -2.03
CA ARG A 52 6.68 -2.76 -1.79
C ARG A 52 6.72 -3.39 -0.40
N SER A 53 6.36 -2.62 0.63
CA SER A 53 6.36 -3.08 2.03
C SER A 53 5.34 -4.20 2.28
N ALA A 54 4.14 -4.09 1.69
CA ALA A 54 3.11 -5.12 1.75
C ALA A 54 3.57 -6.43 1.09
N LYS A 55 4.29 -6.35 -0.04
CA LYS A 55 4.91 -7.52 -0.70
C LYS A 55 6.01 -8.16 0.13
N CYS A 56 6.78 -7.37 0.88
CA CYS A 56 7.77 -7.88 1.84
C CYS A 56 7.14 -8.59 3.05
N GLY A 57 5.82 -8.62 3.17
CA GLY A 57 5.11 -9.29 4.25
C GLY A 57 4.81 -8.39 5.46
N ASN A 58 4.96 -7.06 5.32
CA ASN A 58 4.54 -6.13 6.35
C ASN A 58 3.01 -6.15 6.47
N VAL A 59 2.51 -6.69 7.58
CA VAL A 59 1.08 -6.93 7.80
C VAL A 59 0.31 -5.61 7.87
N ALA A 60 0.83 -4.58 8.54
CA ALA A 60 0.19 -3.28 8.62
C ALA A 60 0.00 -2.64 7.23
N MET A 61 0.98 -2.78 6.34
CA MET A 61 0.90 -2.26 4.97
C MET A 61 -0.07 -3.05 4.09
N GLN A 62 -0.21 -4.37 4.34
CA GLN A 62 -1.23 -5.18 3.69
C GLN A 62 -2.64 -4.79 4.14
N THR A 63 -2.84 -4.53 5.44
CA THR A 63 -4.12 -4.01 5.98
C THR A 63 -4.45 -2.66 5.36
N LEU A 64 -3.48 -1.74 5.33
CA LEU A 64 -3.64 -0.40 4.77
C LEU A 64 -4.05 -0.44 3.29
N ILE A 65 -3.32 -1.15 2.44
CA ILE A 65 -3.69 -1.28 1.01
C ILE A 65 -5.07 -1.92 0.85
N GLY A 66 -5.36 -2.95 1.65
CA GLY A 66 -6.65 -3.61 1.66
C GLY A 66 -7.80 -2.64 1.93
N GLN A 67 -7.66 -1.82 2.97
CA GLN A 67 -8.64 -0.79 3.31
C GLN A 67 -8.76 0.26 2.21
N MET A 68 -7.64 0.75 1.68
CA MET A 68 -7.64 1.81 0.66
C MET A 68 -8.33 1.37 -0.63
N LEU A 69 -8.08 0.14 -1.07
CA LEU A 69 -8.73 -0.43 -2.26
C LEU A 69 -10.23 -0.71 -2.03
N CYS A 70 -10.65 -1.00 -0.80
CA CYS A 70 -12.06 -1.19 -0.45
C CYS A 70 -12.81 0.15 -0.32
N SER A 71 -12.18 1.18 0.26
CA SER A 71 -12.79 2.48 0.52
C SER A 71 -12.62 3.49 -0.62
N GLY A 72 -11.73 3.24 -1.58
CA GLY A 72 -11.41 4.19 -2.66
C GLY A 72 -10.60 5.39 -2.21
N TYR A 73 -9.91 5.30 -1.07
CA TYR A 73 -9.06 6.38 -0.59
C TYR A 73 -7.75 6.35 -1.38
N GLY A 74 -7.41 7.43 -2.09
CA GLY A 74 -6.15 7.58 -2.83
C GLY A 74 -5.97 6.69 -4.07
N ALA A 75 -6.75 5.62 -4.22
CA ALA A 75 -6.69 4.69 -5.35
C ALA A 75 -8.09 4.40 -5.90
N ALA A 76 -8.16 3.93 -7.16
CA ALA A 76 -9.40 3.42 -7.73
C ALA A 76 -9.93 2.26 -6.87
N VAL A 77 -11.23 2.28 -6.58
CA VAL A 77 -11.89 1.24 -5.79
C VAL A 77 -11.72 -0.11 -6.49
N ASN A 78 -11.07 -1.05 -5.80
CA ASN A 78 -10.94 -2.44 -6.21
C ASN A 78 -11.15 -3.35 -5.00
N VAL A 79 -12.41 -3.51 -4.61
CA VAL A 79 -12.81 -4.30 -3.43
C VAL A 79 -12.29 -5.74 -3.52
N LYS A 80 -12.28 -6.34 -4.71
CA LYS A 80 -11.80 -7.71 -4.91
C LYS A 80 -10.33 -7.84 -4.54
N GLU A 81 -9.50 -6.93 -5.02
CA GLU A 81 -8.08 -6.90 -4.67
C GLU A 81 -7.87 -6.52 -3.20
N GLY A 82 -8.63 -5.55 -2.67
CA GLY A 82 -8.59 -5.16 -1.27
C GLY A 82 -8.85 -6.32 -0.30
N ILE A 83 -9.85 -7.15 -0.59
CA ILE A 83 -10.16 -8.37 0.17
C ILE A 83 -8.97 -9.34 0.11
N THR A 84 -8.31 -9.53 -1.04
CA THR A 84 -7.15 -10.44 -1.11
C THR A 84 -5.96 -9.99 -0.26
N TRP A 85 -5.75 -8.67 -0.12
CA TRP A 85 -4.73 -8.12 0.77
C TRP A 85 -5.13 -8.27 2.24
N LEU A 86 -6.38 -7.99 2.59
CA LEU A 86 -6.92 -8.20 3.93
C LEU A 86 -6.88 -9.67 4.35
N GLN A 87 -7.15 -10.62 3.44
CA GLN A 87 -7.04 -12.06 3.72
C GLN A 87 -5.62 -12.48 4.08
N LYS A 88 -4.60 -11.85 3.47
CA LYS A 88 -3.19 -12.12 3.81
C LYS A 88 -2.86 -11.56 5.19
N ALA A 89 -3.31 -10.34 5.47
CA ALA A 89 -3.07 -9.67 6.73
C ALA A 89 -3.82 -10.32 7.91
N ALA A 90 -5.07 -10.74 7.69
CA ALA A 90 -5.96 -11.36 8.68
C ALA A 90 -5.41 -12.66 9.28
N LYS A 91 -4.38 -13.26 8.68
CA LYS A 91 -3.68 -14.42 9.25
C LYS A 91 -2.83 -14.08 10.48
N LYS A 92 -2.43 -12.82 10.62
CA LYS A 92 -1.50 -12.35 11.65
C LYS A 92 -2.01 -11.13 12.42
N ASP A 93 -2.99 -10.43 11.86
CA ASP A 93 -3.50 -9.18 12.39
C ASP A 93 -5.02 -9.23 12.58
N GLN A 94 -5.44 -8.93 13.80
CA GLN A 94 -6.83 -9.00 14.21
C GLN A 94 -7.66 -7.85 13.61
N GLU A 95 -7.04 -6.70 13.35
CA GLU A 95 -7.71 -5.54 12.74
C GLU A 95 -8.12 -5.87 11.30
N ALA A 96 -7.22 -6.45 10.51
CA ALA A 96 -7.51 -6.94 9.17
C ALA A 96 -8.62 -8.01 9.15
N PHE A 97 -8.61 -8.92 10.13
CA PHE A 97 -9.67 -9.93 10.26
C PHE A 97 -11.03 -9.29 10.56
N ASN A 98 -11.08 -8.34 11.50
CA ASN A 98 -12.28 -7.61 11.84
C ASN A 98 -12.81 -6.83 10.63
N MET A 99 -11.91 -6.16 9.90
CA MET A 99 -12.26 -5.43 8.68
C MET A 99 -12.82 -6.35 7.60
N LEU A 100 -12.21 -7.51 7.37
CA LEU A 100 -12.70 -8.52 6.43
C LEU A 100 -14.06 -9.09 6.84
N THR A 101 -14.27 -9.33 8.13
CA THR A 101 -15.55 -9.79 8.68
C THR A 101 -16.63 -8.74 8.47
N THR A 102 -16.32 -7.46 8.72
CA THR A 102 -17.23 -6.34 8.46
C THR A 102 -17.57 -6.25 6.99
N LEU A 103 -16.59 -6.28 6.08
CA LEU A 103 -16.81 -6.24 4.63
C LEU A 103 -17.70 -7.38 4.12
N SER A 104 -17.54 -8.57 4.70
CA SER A 104 -18.35 -9.75 4.36
C SER A 104 -19.80 -9.60 4.87
N ARG A 105 -19.98 -8.98 6.04
CA ARG A 105 -21.29 -8.72 6.65
C ARG A 105 -22.04 -7.56 6.01
N THR A 106 -21.35 -6.51 5.59
CA THR A 106 -21.97 -5.27 5.09
C THR A 106 -22.34 -5.35 3.61
N GLY A 107 -22.06 -6.46 2.92
CA GLY A 107 -22.54 -6.69 1.55
C GLY A 107 -22.24 -5.50 0.63
N ILE A 108 -20.98 -5.06 0.61
CA ILE A 108 -20.48 -4.02 -0.31
C ILE A 108 -21.26 -2.69 -0.18
N ASN A 109 -20.98 -1.94 0.88
CA ASN A 109 -21.19 -0.49 0.85
C ASN A 109 -20.24 0.20 1.84
N THR A 110 -19.00 0.41 1.42
CA THR A 110 -18.13 1.40 2.06
C THR A 110 -17.95 2.55 1.08
N GLY A 111 -19.02 3.34 0.91
CA GLY A 111 -18.84 4.75 0.62
C GLY A 111 -18.03 5.41 1.75
N PRO A 112 -17.36 6.55 1.49
CA PRO A 112 -16.64 7.27 2.54
C PRO A 112 -17.57 7.47 3.75
N PRO A 113 -17.06 7.43 5.00
CA PRO A 113 -17.87 7.80 6.15
C PRO A 113 -18.39 9.22 5.94
N THR A 114 -19.64 9.35 5.50
CA THR A 114 -20.35 10.62 5.42
C THR A 114 -20.34 11.21 6.82
N GLY A 115 -19.73 12.38 6.96
CA GLY A 115 -19.41 12.99 8.24
C GLY A 115 -20.64 13.37 9.05
N LEU A 116 -20.50 13.28 10.38
CA LEU A 116 -20.33 14.39 11.31
C LEU A 116 -20.02 13.82 12.70
#